data_AF-A0A0W0U292-F1
#
_entry.id   AF-A0A0W0U292-F1
#
_cell.length_a   1.000
_cell.length_b   1.000
_cell.length_c   1.000
_cell.angle_alpha   90.00
_cell.angle_beta   90.00
_cell.angle_gamma   90.00
#
_symmetry.space_group_name_H-M   'P 1'
#
loop_
_entity.id
_entity.type
_entity.pdbx_description
1 polymer ?
#
loop_
_entity_poly.entity_id
_entity_poly.type
_entity_poly.pdbx_seq_one_letter_code
_entity_poly.pdbx_strand_id
1 'polypeptide(L)'
;MRFFSQLPPLQLYKTLYQMTLEELEELNRSYEPEFVQLGVREAQEERNLADYRREITTLRSHQEIHNPPELSAQITTFTLAIKASEKKLERIQQEVTALANELRKVNAVLAQKRKETIQHSPEEYSPAPTSPNSP
;
A
#
# COMPACT_ATOMS: atom_id res chain seq x y z
N MET A 1 25.97 19.54 -9.40
CA MET A 1 25.33 19.88 -8.12
C MET A 1 26.25 20.74 -7.26
N ARG A 2 26.18 22.09 -7.36
CA ARG A 2 27.00 23.02 -6.53
C ARG A 2 26.20 23.73 -5.43
N PHE A 3 24.91 23.45 -5.30
CA PHE A 3 24.02 24.17 -4.39
C PHE A 3 24.23 23.78 -2.91
N PHE A 4 24.43 22.48 -2.63
CA PHE A 4 24.55 21.97 -1.26
C PHE A 4 25.88 22.32 -0.57
N SER A 5 26.96 22.45 -1.33
CA SER A 5 28.30 22.76 -0.80
C SER A 5 28.47 24.22 -0.35
N GLN A 6 27.48 25.07 -0.59
CA GLN A 6 27.48 26.48 -0.16
C GLN A 6 26.58 26.74 1.05
N LEU A 7 25.78 25.75 1.47
CA LEU A 7 24.87 25.89 2.61
C LEU A 7 25.63 25.68 3.93
N PRO A 8 25.40 26.53 4.95
CA PRO A 8 25.84 26.26 6.32
C PRO A 8 25.37 24.87 6.78
N PRO A 9 26.13 24.16 7.65
CA PRO A 9 25.81 22.79 8.03
C PRO A 9 24.37 22.55 8.49
N LEU A 10 23.79 23.50 9.24
CA LEU A 10 22.40 23.42 9.70
C LEU A 10 21.39 23.57 8.55
N GLN A 11 21.66 24.42 7.56
CA GLN A 11 20.79 24.59 6.39
C GLN A 11 20.91 23.39 5.44
N LEU A 12 22.12 22.84 5.28
CA LEU A 12 22.34 21.60 4.53
C LEU A 12 21.56 20.44 5.15
N TYR A 13 21.64 20.27 6.48
CA TYR A 13 20.88 19.27 7.22
C TYR A 13 19.37 19.44 6.99
N LYS A 14 18.82 20.64 7.19
CA LYS A 14 17.38 20.92 6.96
C LYS A 14 16.96 20.60 5.52
N THR A 15 17.78 20.95 4.54
CA THR A 15 17.45 20.74 3.12
C THR A 15 17.43 19.25 2.77
N LEU A 16 18.46 18.49 3.16
CA LEU A 16 18.52 17.04 2.93
C LEU A 16 17.37 16.32 3.65
N TYR A 17 17.04 16.78 4.86
CA TYR A 17 15.94 16.25 5.64
C TYR A 17 14.59 16.45 4.96
N GLN A 18 14.34 17.67 4.45
CA GLN A 18 13.12 18.00 3.72
C GLN A 18 12.97 17.16 2.46
N MET A 19 14.06 16.98 1.69
CA MET A 19 14.05 16.10 0.52
C MET A 19 13.72 14.65 0.89
N THR A 20 14.25 14.15 2.01
CA THR A 20 13.95 12.79 2.49
C THR A 20 12.47 12.64 2.86
N LEU A 21 11.84 13.67 3.44
CA LEU A 21 10.41 13.67 3.71
C LEU A 21 9.59 13.65 2.42
N GLU A 22 9.97 14.45 1.43
CA GLU A 22 9.31 14.50 0.11
C GLU A 22 9.38 13.13 -0.59
N GLU A 23 10.55 12.50 -0.62
CA GLU A 23 10.74 11.15 -1.19
C GLU A 23 9.85 10.10 -0.50
N LEU A 24 9.73 10.15 0.83
CA LEU A 24 8.88 9.24 1.59
C LEU A 24 7.38 9.51 1.35
N GLU A 25 6.98 10.76 1.15
CA GLU A 25 5.60 11.13 0.82
C GLU A 25 5.23 10.70 -0.60
N GLU A 26 6.15 10.82 -1.57
CA GLU A 26 5.97 10.32 -2.93
C GLU A 26 5.83 8.80 -2.95
N LEU A 27 6.69 8.09 -2.21
CA LEU A 27 6.59 6.64 -2.05
C LEU A 27 5.25 6.22 -1.40
N ASN A 28 4.75 6.99 -0.45
CA ASN A 28 3.44 6.73 0.16
C ASN A 28 2.32 6.84 -0.88
N ARG A 29 2.34 7.90 -1.71
CA ARG A 29 1.36 8.11 -2.79
C ARG A 29 1.45 7.04 -3.87
N SER A 30 2.62 6.47 -4.12
CA SER A 30 2.76 5.42 -5.15
C SER A 30 2.01 4.14 -4.80
N TYR A 31 1.70 3.88 -3.52
CA TYR A 31 0.93 2.71 -3.10
C TYR A 31 -0.57 2.81 -3.43
N GLU A 32 -1.14 4.01 -3.56
CA GLU A 32 -2.56 4.19 -3.88
C GLU A 32 -2.99 3.47 -5.18
N PRO A 33 -2.33 3.68 -6.34
CA PRO A 33 -2.69 2.96 -7.56
C PRO A 33 -2.49 1.44 -7.44
N GLU A 34 -1.55 0.97 -6.63
CA GLU A 34 -1.32 -0.46 -6.39
C GLU A 34 -2.49 -1.10 -5.63
N PHE A 35 -3.00 -0.44 -4.57
CA PHE A 35 -4.21 -0.89 -3.86
C PHE A 35 -5.44 -0.90 -4.77
N VAL A 36 -5.60 0.11 -5.63
CA VAL A 36 -6.71 0.14 -6.59
C VAL A 36 -6.65 -1.05 -7.55
N GLN A 37 -5.46 -1.37 -8.09
CA GLN A 37 -5.29 -2.53 -8.98
C GLN A 37 -5.59 -3.86 -8.26
N LEU A 38 -5.14 -4.01 -7.01
CA LEU A 38 -5.45 -5.19 -6.20
C LEU A 38 -6.96 -5.32 -5.94
N GLY A 39 -7.64 -4.22 -5.60
CA GLY A 39 -9.09 -4.22 -5.40
C GLY A 39 -9.88 -4.57 -6.66
N VAL A 40 -9.45 -4.10 -7.83
CA VAL A 40 -10.06 -4.49 -9.12
C VAL A 40 -9.88 -5.98 -9.39
N ARG A 41 -8.69 -6.52 -9.14
CA ARG A 41 -8.41 -7.96 -9.31
C ARG A 41 -9.23 -8.81 -8.33
N GLU A 42 -9.34 -8.39 -7.09
CA GLU A 42 -10.13 -9.06 -6.05
C GLU A 42 -11.60 -9.13 -6.47
N ALA A 43 -12.21 -7.99 -6.79
CA ALA A 43 -13.61 -7.92 -7.21
C ALA A 43 -13.90 -8.78 -8.46
N GLN A 44 -12.96 -8.83 -9.40
CA GLN A 44 -13.10 -9.69 -10.58
C GLN A 44 -13.08 -11.18 -10.23
N GLU A 45 -12.19 -11.62 -9.34
CA GLU A 45 -12.15 -13.03 -8.93
C GLU A 45 -13.33 -13.42 -8.03
N GLU A 46 -13.83 -12.51 -7.18
CA GLU A 46 -15.08 -12.71 -6.43
C GLU A 46 -16.28 -12.90 -7.36
N ARG A 47 -16.36 -12.08 -8.42
CA ARG A 47 -17.39 -12.22 -9.46
C ARG A 47 -17.29 -13.56 -10.18
N ASN A 48 -16.08 -13.96 -10.58
CA ASN A 48 -15.84 -15.26 -11.21
C ASN A 48 -16.33 -16.41 -10.31
N LEU A 49 -16.01 -16.36 -9.02
CA LEU A 49 -16.47 -17.37 -8.06
C LEU A 49 -17.98 -17.43 -7.93
N ALA A 50 -18.65 -16.28 -7.86
CA ALA A 50 -20.10 -16.22 -7.81
C ALA A 50 -20.74 -16.83 -9.06
N ASP A 51 -20.21 -16.53 -10.24
CA ASP A 51 -20.68 -17.06 -11.51
C ASP A 51 -20.45 -18.57 -11.60
N TYR A 52 -19.24 -19.07 -11.30
CA TYR A 52 -18.95 -20.50 -11.31
C TYR A 52 -19.79 -21.30 -10.31
N ARG A 53 -20.02 -20.76 -9.10
CA ARG A 53 -20.87 -21.41 -8.10
C ARG A 53 -22.32 -21.50 -8.59
N ARG A 54 -22.84 -20.45 -9.23
CA ARG A 54 -24.17 -20.47 -9.84
C ARG A 54 -24.29 -21.52 -10.95
N GLU A 55 -23.29 -21.59 -11.82
CA GLU A 55 -23.25 -22.60 -12.89
C GLU A 55 -23.21 -24.02 -12.31
N ILE A 56 -22.37 -24.30 -11.31
CA ILE A 56 -22.35 -25.62 -10.65
C ILE A 56 -23.70 -25.97 -10.02
N THR A 57 -24.35 -25.04 -9.32
CA THR A 57 -25.67 -25.28 -8.73
C THR A 57 -26.68 -25.66 -9.82
N THR A 58 -26.64 -24.98 -10.96
CA THR A 58 -27.49 -25.27 -12.11
C THR A 58 -27.17 -26.64 -12.70
N LEU A 59 -25.90 -26.96 -12.95
CA LEU A 59 -25.52 -28.26 -13.52
C LEU A 59 -25.87 -29.42 -12.58
N ARG A 60 -25.72 -29.25 -11.26
CA ARG A 60 -26.08 -30.28 -10.28
C ARG A 60 -27.58 -30.53 -10.21
N SER A 61 -28.42 -29.49 -10.33
CA SER A 61 -29.87 -29.70 -10.38
C SER A 61 -30.30 -30.46 -11.64
N HIS A 62 -29.65 -30.23 -12.78
CA HIS A 62 -29.87 -31.03 -13.99
C HIS A 62 -29.38 -32.47 -13.82
N GLN A 63 -28.31 -32.70 -13.05
CA GLN A 63 -27.74 -34.03 -12.81
C GLN A 63 -28.68 -34.94 -12.02
N GLU A 64 -29.42 -34.37 -11.06
CA GLU A 64 -30.44 -35.08 -10.28
C GLU A 64 -31.61 -35.56 -11.17
N ILE A 65 -31.87 -34.87 -12.28
CA ILE A 65 -32.95 -35.20 -13.22
C ILE A 65 -32.44 -36.17 -14.31
N HIS A 66 -31.22 -35.97 -14.80
CA HIS A 66 -30.60 -36.79 -15.84
C HIS A 66 -29.07 -36.73 -15.70
N ASN A 67 -28.37 -37.87 -15.70
CA ASN A 67 -26.93 -37.93 -15.43
C ASN A 67 -26.10 -38.34 -16.67
N PRO A 68 -26.03 -37.50 -17.73
CA PRO A 68 -25.18 -37.79 -18.88
C PRO A 68 -23.71 -37.54 -18.55
N PRO A 69 -22.75 -38.30 -19.13
CA PRO A 69 -21.31 -38.12 -18.90
C PRO A 69 -20.81 -36.69 -19.15
N GLU A 70 -21.38 -36.00 -20.14
CA GLU A 70 -21.06 -34.61 -20.50
C GLU A 70 -21.27 -33.64 -19.33
N LEU A 71 -22.32 -33.87 -18.53
CA LEU A 71 -22.66 -33.02 -17.38
C LEU A 71 -21.65 -33.21 -16.25
N SER A 72 -21.19 -34.44 -16.02
CA SER A 72 -20.13 -34.75 -15.05
C SER A 72 -18.80 -34.07 -15.44
N ALA A 73 -18.47 -34.06 -16.73
CA ALA A 73 -17.29 -33.36 -17.24
C ALA A 73 -17.39 -31.83 -17.03
N GLN A 74 -18.55 -31.23 -17.30
CA GLN A 74 -18.78 -29.79 -17.05
C GLN A 74 -18.68 -29.44 -15.56
N ILE A 75 -19.30 -30.23 -14.67
CA ILE A 75 -19.20 -30.03 -13.21
C ILE A 75 -17.75 -30.11 -12.75
N THR A 76 -16.97 -31.06 -13.28
CA THR A 76 -15.54 -31.19 -12.98
C THR A 76 -14.76 -29.94 -13.40
N THR A 77 -15.01 -29.45 -14.62
CA THR A 77 -14.39 -28.22 -15.16
C THR A 77 -14.65 -27.01 -14.25
N PHE A 78 -15.91 -26.76 -13.89
CA PHE A 78 -16.23 -25.63 -13.01
C PHE A 78 -15.69 -25.82 -11.59
N THR A 79 -15.65 -27.06 -11.08
CA THR A 79 -15.06 -27.35 -9.76
C THR A 79 -13.57 -26.99 -9.74
N LEU A 80 -12.84 -27.30 -10.82
CA LEU A 80 -11.44 -26.90 -10.97
C LEU A 80 -11.28 -25.38 -11.12
N ALA A 81 -12.18 -24.73 -11.88
CA ALA A 81 -12.18 -23.28 -12.04
C ALA A 81 -12.40 -22.55 -10.70
N ILE A 82 -13.33 -23.02 -9.86
CA ILE A 82 -13.55 -22.49 -8.50
C ILE A 82 -12.28 -22.60 -7.67
N LYS A 83 -11.66 -23.79 -7.60
CA LYS A 83 -10.42 -23.99 -6.84
C LYS A 83 -9.29 -23.07 -7.32
N ALA A 84 -9.19 -22.87 -8.63
CA ALA A 84 -8.20 -21.97 -9.22
C ALA A 84 -8.47 -20.50 -8.83
N SER A 85 -9.73 -20.05 -8.91
CA SER A 85 -10.10 -18.68 -8.50
C SER A 85 -9.96 -18.46 -6.99
N GLU A 86 -10.29 -19.43 -6.15
CA GLU A 86 -10.05 -19.37 -4.69
C GLU A 86 -8.56 -19.19 -4.39
N LYS A 87 -7.68 -19.93 -5.07
CA LYS A 87 -6.22 -19.78 -4.93
C LYS A 87 -5.73 -18.41 -5.41
N LYS A 88 -6.31 -17.85 -6.48
CA LYS A 88 -5.96 -16.51 -6.94
C LYS A 88 -6.39 -15.44 -5.93
N LEU A 89 -7.57 -15.59 -5.33
CA LEU A 89 -8.08 -14.68 -4.30
C LEU A 89 -7.18 -14.69 -3.07
N GLU A 90 -6.78 -15.88 -2.60
CA GLU A 90 -5.81 -16.01 -1.50
C GLU A 90 -4.49 -15.29 -1.81
N ARG A 91 -3.98 -15.44 -3.04
CA ARG A 91 -2.77 -14.74 -3.47
C ARG A 91 -2.95 -13.22 -3.49
N ILE A 92 -4.09 -12.72 -3.96
CA ILE A 92 -4.40 -11.28 -3.93
C ILE A 92 -4.42 -10.77 -2.49
N GLN A 93 -5.01 -11.52 -1.55
CA GLN A 93 -5.03 -11.17 -0.13
C GLN A 93 -3.63 -11.13 0.50
N GLN A 94 -2.75 -12.05 0.10
CA GLN A 94 -1.34 -12.01 0.50
C GLN A 94 -0.62 -10.77 -0.05
N GLU A 95 -0.85 -10.43 -1.32
CA GLU A 95 -0.31 -9.22 -1.96
C GLU A 95 -0.80 -7.95 -1.24
N VAL A 96 -2.10 -7.85 -0.93
CA VAL A 96 -2.69 -6.75 -0.14
C VAL A 96 -2.06 -6.64 1.24
N THR A 97 -1.89 -7.77 1.93
CA THR A 97 -1.28 -7.79 3.27
C THR A 97 0.17 -7.32 3.24
N ALA A 98 0.96 -7.79 2.26
CA ALA A 98 2.33 -7.37 2.06
C ALA A 98 2.41 -5.86 1.79
N LEU A 99 1.56 -5.36 0.89
CA LEU A 99 1.51 -3.95 0.54
C LEU A 99 1.13 -3.06 1.74
N ALA A 100 0.12 -3.47 2.50
CA ALA A 100 -0.31 -2.78 3.72
C ALA A 100 0.80 -2.74 4.78
N ASN A 101 1.62 -3.79 4.87
CA ASN A 101 2.77 -3.82 5.77
C ASN A 101 3.86 -2.84 5.34
N GLU A 102 4.18 -2.75 4.05
CA GLU A 102 5.14 -1.77 3.54
C GLU A 102 4.65 -0.33 3.74
N LEU A 103 3.39 -0.05 3.39
CA LEU A 103 2.78 1.25 3.63
C LEU A 103 2.81 1.63 5.13
N ARG A 104 2.59 0.66 6.03
CA ARG A 104 2.69 0.90 7.48
C ARG A 104 4.11 1.30 7.91
N LYS A 105 5.14 0.64 7.35
CA LYS A 105 6.54 0.99 7.64
C LYS A 105 6.87 2.40 7.16
N VAL A 106 6.49 2.75 5.93
CA VAL A 106 6.70 4.09 5.38
C VAL A 106 5.99 5.15 6.22
N ASN A 107 4.74 4.91 6.60
CA ASN A 107 3.99 5.80 7.49
C ASN A 107 4.63 5.97 8.88
N ALA A 108 5.20 4.89 9.44
CA ALA A 108 5.90 4.96 10.72
C ALA A 108 7.16 5.83 10.63
N VAL A 109 7.94 5.68 9.56
CA VAL A 109 9.13 6.52 9.31
C VAL A 109 8.74 7.97 9.09
N LEU A 110 7.71 8.23 8.27
CA LEU A 110 7.16 9.59 8.08
C LEU A 110 6.72 10.23 9.40
N ALA A 111 6.01 9.48 10.25
CA ALA A 111 5.55 9.96 11.55
C ALA A 111 6.73 10.28 12.49
N GLN A 112 7.77 9.43 12.50
CA GLN A 112 9.00 9.68 13.26
C GLN A 112 9.69 10.95 12.76
N LYS A 113 9.87 11.09 11.44
CA LYS A 113 10.53 12.24 10.84
C LYS A 113 9.78 13.56 11.11
N ARG A 114 8.46 13.56 11.01
CA ARG A 114 7.65 14.73 11.38
C ARG A 114 7.83 15.14 12.84
N LYS A 115 7.98 14.18 13.77
CA LYS A 115 8.24 14.47 15.20
C LYS A 115 9.61 15.09 15.45
N GLU A 116 10.66 14.57 14.80
CA GLU A 116 12.02 15.13 14.86
C GLU A 116 12.04 16.59 14.35
N THR A 117 11.25 16.91 13.33
CA THR A 117 11.11 18.28 12.78
C THR A 117 10.53 19.26 13.81
N ILE A 118 9.57 18.80 14.62
CA ILE A 118 8.91 19.63 15.65
C ILE A 118 9.85 19.86 16.85
N GLN A 119 10.65 18.85 17.24
CA GLN A 119 11.59 18.98 18.36
C GLN A 119 12.85 19.79 18.05
N HIS A 120 13.23 19.92 16.77
CA HIS A 120 14.39 20.71 16.34
C HIS A 120 14.05 22.13 15.85
N SER A 121 12.84 22.63 16.14
CA SER A 121 12.56 24.07 16.05
C SER A 121 13.33 24.76 17.17
N PRO A 122 14.36 25.58 16.88
CA PRO A 122 15.11 26.25 17.93
C PRO A 122 14.22 27.32 18.53
N GLU A 123 13.83 27.13 19.78
CA GLU A 123 13.53 28.25 20.67
C GLU A 123 14.77 29.18 20.67
N GLU A 124 14.50 30.40 20.21
CA GLU A 124 15.16 31.66 20.56
C GLU A 124 16.64 31.60 20.96
N TYR A 125 17.52 31.80 19.98
CA TYR A 125 18.75 32.54 20.26
C TYR A 125 18.35 33.98 20.59
N SER A 126 18.01 34.25 21.85
CA SER A 126 17.99 35.62 22.37
C SER A 126 19.43 36.11 22.44
N PRO A 127 19.86 37.08 21.61
CA PRO A 127 21.15 37.71 21.84
C PRO A 127 21.06 38.44 23.18
N ALA A 128 21.93 38.07 24.12
CA ALA A 128 22.05 38.78 25.39
C ALA A 128 22.19 40.29 25.11
N PRO A 129 21.46 41.17 25.82
CA PRO A 129 21.65 42.60 25.65
C PRO A 129 23.07 42.92 26.11
N THR A 130 23.91 43.31 25.15
CA THR A 130 25.22 43.90 25.44
C THR A 130 24.95 45.21 26.17
N SER A 131 25.13 45.18 27.49
CA SER A 131 25.20 46.37 28.32
C SER A 131 26.41 47.19 27.89
N PRO A 132 26.25 48.42 27.37
CA PRO A 132 27.38 49.29 27.10
C PRO A 132 27.78 49.92 28.43
N ASN A 133 28.92 49.47 28.96
CA ASN A 133 29.57 50.17 30.05
C ASN A 133 30.21 51.47 29.54
N SER A 134 30.13 52.49 30.40
CA SER A 134 31.07 53.61 30.57
C SER A 134 30.77 54.91 29.80
N PRO A 135 31.13 56.08 30.37
CA PRO A 135 32.05 56.34 31.48
C PRO A 135 31.41 56.68 32.84
#